data_AF-A0A2M9JHG2-F1
#
_entry.id   AF-A0A2M9JHG2-F1
#
_cell.length_a   1.000
_cell.length_b   1.000
_cell.length_c   1.000
_cell.angle_alpha   90.00
_cell.angle_beta   90.00
_cell.angle_gamma   90.00
#
_symmetry.space_group_name_H-M   'P 1'
#
loop_
_entity.id
_entity.type
_entity.pdbx_description
1 polymer ?
#
loop_
_entity_poly.entity_id
_entity_poly.type
_entity_poly.pdbx_seq_one_letter_code
_entity_poly.pdbx_strand_id
1 'polypeptide(L)' 'MAERRRWSSLLLREVWSGLVALGAVYVTGETSRSRTPRVLLAQPPAGHPERLRPDVPLTSLELALIRELETR' A
#
# COMPACT_ATOMS: atom_id res chain seq x y z
N MET A 1 -25.64 11.98 -35.15
CA MET A 1 -24.86 10.94 -34.43
C MET A 1 -23.69 11.50 -33.60
N ALA A 2 -22.99 12.54 -34.05
CA ALA A 2 -21.85 13.14 -33.33
C ALA A 2 -22.21 13.69 -31.94
N GLU A 3 -23.40 14.31 -31.83
CA GLU A 3 -23.85 14.92 -30.58
C GLU A 3 -24.09 13.87 -29.48
N ARG A 4 -24.79 12.78 -29.79
CA ARG A 4 -25.00 11.64 -28.87
C ARG A 4 -23.68 11.05 -28.33
N ARG A 5 -22.65 10.95 -29.18
CA ARG A 5 -21.30 10.49 -28.77
C ARG A 5 -20.61 11.45 -27.80
N ARG A 6 -20.82 12.75 -27.97
CA ARG A 6 -20.25 13.79 -27.10
C ARG A 6 -20.95 13.81 -25.73
N TRP A 7 -22.26 13.64 -25.69
CA TRP A 7 -22.99 13.54 -24.42
C TRP A 7 -22.60 12.28 -23.64
N SER A 8 -22.41 11.14 -24.32
CA SER A 8 -21.96 9.91 -23.66
C SER A 8 -20.53 10.03 -23.08
N SER A 9 -19.61 10.72 -23.75
CA SER A 9 -18.24 10.86 -23.25
C SER A 9 -18.15 11.80 -22.04
N LEU A 10 -18.98 12.85 -22.00
CA LEU A 10 -19.08 13.73 -20.84
C LEU A 10 -19.63 12.98 -19.62
N LEU A 11 -20.73 12.23 -19.80
CA LEU A 11 -21.30 11.42 -18.73
C LEU A 11 -20.31 10.37 -18.20
N LEU A 12 -19.61 9.68 -19.10
CA LEU A 12 -18.61 8.69 -18.71
C LEU A 12 -17.46 9.33 -17.93
N ARG A 13 -17.05 10.54 -18.29
CA ARG A 13 -16.02 11.29 -17.58
C ARG A 13 -16.46 11.66 -16.16
N GLU A 14 -17.68 12.16 -16.00
CA GLU A 14 -18.18 12.53 -14.67
C GLU A 14 -18.39 11.30 -13.77
N VAL A 15 -18.90 10.19 -14.32
CA VAL A 15 -18.99 8.91 -13.60
C VAL A 15 -17.60 8.41 -13.19
N TRP A 16 -16.63 8.47 -14.10
CA TRP A 16 -15.24 8.10 -13.80
C TRP A 16 -14.64 8.96 -12.69
N SER A 17 -14.80 10.28 -12.75
CA SER A 17 -14.36 11.21 -11.70
C SER A 17 -14.99 10.87 -10.34
N GLY A 18 -16.28 10.54 -10.32
CA GLY A 18 -16.99 10.10 -9.12
C GLY A 18 -16.43 8.79 -8.54
N LEU A 19 -16.13 7.81 -9.39
CA LEU A 19 -15.52 6.54 -8.98
C LEU A 19 -14.10 6.75 -8.42
N VAL A 20 -13.31 7.62 -9.05
CA VAL A 20 -11.96 7.99 -8.56
C VAL A 20 -12.04 8.66 -7.20
N ALA A 21 -12.97 9.61 -7.02
CA ALA A 21 -13.17 10.29 -5.74
C ALA A 21 -13.62 9.32 -4.63
N LEU A 22 -14.56 8.42 -4.94
CA LEU A 22 -15.01 7.39 -4.01
C LEU A 22 -13.86 6.44 -3.62
N GLY A 23 -13.06 6.00 -4.60
CA GLY A 23 -11.89 5.16 -4.37
C GLY A 23 -10.85 5.85 -3.50
N ALA A 24 -10.58 7.14 -3.75
CA ALA A 24 -9.68 7.93 -2.92
C ALA A 24 -10.19 8.01 -1.46
N VAL A 25 -11.47 8.31 -1.26
CA VAL A 25 -12.06 8.37 0.09
C VAL A 25 -12.03 7.01 0.78
N TYR A 26 -12.31 5.92 0.08
CA TYR A 26 -12.29 4.58 0.65
C TYR A 26 -10.87 4.15 1.06
N VAL A 27 -9.89 4.37 0.19
CA VAL A 27 -8.47 4.08 0.47
C VAL A 27 -7.94 4.96 1.59
N THR A 28 -8.25 6.27 1.60
CA THR A 28 -7.86 7.17 2.69
C THR A 28 -8.55 6.81 4.01
N GLY A 29 -9.82 6.40 3.95
CA GLY A 29 -10.58 5.93 5.11
C GLY A 29 -9.98 4.66 5.70
N GLU A 30 -9.66 3.67 4.87
CA GLU A 30 -9.04 2.41 5.29
C GLU A 30 -7.62 2.62 5.82
N THR A 31 -6.82 3.50 5.20
CA THR A 31 -5.49 3.86 5.72
C THR A 31 -5.58 4.64 7.03
N SER A 32 -6.61 5.47 7.22
CA SER A 32 -6.86 6.19 8.48
C SER A 32 -7.40 5.26 9.58
N ARG A 33 -8.22 4.26 9.23
CA ARG A 33 -8.71 3.23 10.16
C ARG A 33 -7.60 2.25 10.55
N SER A 34 -6.69 1.95 9.62
CA SER A 34 -5.45 1.19 9.86
C SER A 34 -4.39 1.99 10.61
N ARG A 35 -4.62 3.30 10.81
CA ARG A 35 -3.81 4.15 11.68
C ARG A 35 -4.20 3.93 13.14
N THR A 36 -4.16 2.67 13.59
CA THR A 36 -3.70 2.40 14.95
C THR A 36 -2.42 3.21 15.16
N PRO A 37 -2.16 3.75 16.37
CA PRO A 37 -0.87 4.38 16.64
C PRO A 37 0.20 3.45 16.10
N ARG A 38 1.19 3.98 15.36
CA ARG A 38 2.39 3.22 14.98
C ARG A 38 3.05 2.79 16.29
N VAL A 39 2.53 1.74 16.93
CA VAL A 39 3.32 0.83 17.71
C VAL A 39 4.36 0.41 16.69
N LEU A 40 5.58 0.91 16.87
CA LEU A 40 6.72 0.40 16.14
C LEU A 40 6.65 -1.11 16.36
N LEU A 41 6.14 -1.84 15.35
CA LEU A 41 6.25 -3.28 15.27
C LEU A 41 7.72 -3.54 14.98
N ALA A 42 8.57 -3.25 15.97
CA ALA A 42 10.02 -3.32 15.86
C ALA A 42 10.45 -4.75 15.54
N GLN A 43 9.62 -5.73 15.92
CA GLN A 43 9.82 -7.13 15.58
C GLN A 43 8.53 -7.93 15.68
N PRO A 44 8.37 -8.99 14.88
CA PRO A 44 7.35 -10.00 15.12
C PRO A 44 7.46 -10.61 16.53
N PRO A 45 6.35 -11.10 17.12
CA PRO A 45 6.35 -11.79 18.41
C PRO A 45 7.38 -12.94 18.49
N ALA A 46 7.77 -13.31 19.70
CA ALA A 46 8.61 -14.48 19.90
C ALA A 46 7.90 -15.74 19.36
N GLY A 47 8.57 -16.50 18.50
CA GLY A 47 7.99 -17.70 17.85
C GLY A 47 7.28 -17.45 16.52
N HIS A 48 7.24 -16.21 16.00
CA HIS A 48 6.70 -15.95 14.67
C HIS A 48 7.64 -16.53 13.59
N PRO A 49 7.14 -17.23 12.55
CA PRO A 49 7.98 -17.83 11.51
C PRO A 49 8.78 -16.80 10.70
N GLU A 50 8.29 -15.57 10.64
CA GLU A 50 8.94 -14.45 9.92
C GLU A 50 10.05 -13.78 10.74
N ARG A 51 10.26 -14.19 12.00
CA ARG A 51 11.30 -13.59 12.84
C ARG A 51 12.65 -14.16 12.45
N LEU A 52 13.61 -13.28 12.20
CA LEU A 52 15.00 -13.68 11.99
C LEU A 52 15.52 -14.51 13.17
N ARG A 53 16.08 -15.67 12.84
CA ARG A 53 16.71 -16.57 13.80
C ARG A 53 18.11 -16.06 14.14
N PRO A 54 18.40 -15.72 15.41
CA PRO A 54 19.71 -15.16 15.79
C PRO A 54 20.85 -16.19 15.67
N ASP A 55 20.51 -17.47 15.67
CA ASP A 55 21.44 -18.59 15.57
C ASP A 55 21.83 -18.94 14.12
N VAL A 56 21.13 -18.37 13.13
CA VAL A 56 21.39 -18.61 11.70
C VAL A 56 22.01 -17.36 11.10
N PRO A 57 23.23 -17.45 10.53
CA PRO A 57 23.85 -16.30 9.89
C PRO A 57 23.06 -15.90 8.63
N LEU A 58 22.96 -14.59 8.40
CA LEU A 58 22.36 -14.05 7.18
C LEU A 58 23.21 -14.39 5.96
N THR A 59 22.53 -14.69 4.86
CA THR A 59 23.15 -14.87 3.55
C THR A 59 23.69 -13.56 3.00
N SER A 60 24.58 -13.64 2.01
CA SER A 60 25.11 -12.46 1.32
C SER A 60 24.02 -11.61 0.67
N LEU A 61 22.96 -12.23 0.16
CA LEU A 61 21.81 -11.55 -0.42
C LEU A 61 21.01 -10.78 0.64
N GLU A 62 20.70 -11.41 1.78
CA GLU A 62 19.96 -10.76 2.86
C GLU A 62 20.73 -9.57 3.43
N LEU A 63 22.05 -9.70 3.59
CA LEU A 63 22.91 -8.59 3.99
C LEU A 63 22.90 -7.44 2.98
N ALA A 64 22.87 -7.74 1.68
CA ALA A 64 22.77 -6.73 0.64
C ALA A 64 21.42 -5.99 0.68
N LEU A 65 20.32 -6.72 0.87
CA LEU A 65 18.98 -6.16 0.98
C LEU A 65 18.82 -5.25 2.22
N ILE A 66 19.37 -5.65 3.37
CA ILE A 66 19.36 -4.82 4.58
C ILE A 66 20.05 -3.47 4.31
N ARG A 67 21.23 -3.51 3.67
CA ARG A 67 21.96 -2.28 3.33
C ARG A 67 21.18 -1.36 2.41
N GLU A 68 20.46 -1.91 1.43
CA GLU A 68 19.61 -1.14 0.52
C GLU A 68 18.42 -0.50 1.24
N LEU A 69 17.81 -1.21 2.19
CA LEU A 69 16.69 -0.68 2.97
C LEU A 69 17.13 0.41 3.95
N GLU A 70 18.31 0.28 4.56
CA GLU A 70 18.86 1.29 5.48
C GLU A 70 19.29 2.59 4.78
N THR A 71 19.53 2.55 3.47
CA THR A 71 19.90 3.74 2.67
C THR A 71 18.71 4.48 2.07
N ARG A 72 17.47 4.00 2.26
CA ARG A 72 16.23 4.62 1.77
C ARG A 72 15.47 5.34 2.89
#